data_AF-A0A426X7C4-F1
#
_entry.id   AF-A0A426X7C4-F1
#
_cell.length_a   1.000
_cell.length_b   1.000
_cell.length_c   1.000
_cell.angle_alpha   90.00
_cell.angle_beta   90.00
_cell.angle_gamma   90.00
#
_symmetry.space_group_name_H-M   'P 1'
#
loop_
_entity.id
_entity.type
_entity.pdbx_description
1 polymer ?
#
loop_
_entity_poly.entity_id
_entity_poly.type
_entity_poly.pdbx_seq_one_letter_code
_entity_poly.pdbx_strand_id
1 'polypeptide(L)'
;MRSLKDMGFSDTEIVQLVSSCPSVLLVHDIQPKINFWRSLLGSNERLLKASRRNMFLLTSRFARKIEPNISLLRECGINDKRIADMVLTSPAFMGQSKKYMKKAIKYVKVLGVPCHCKMFPYALKTVVRRNPSRFDATFATLMNLGLSMPDIIAVFRKQPSICHLSKKNICDKMTFLMKEAGCELTYIISHPVILGYSLEKRLRPRYEGKLQVVAEN
;
A
#
# COMPACT_ATOMS: atom_id res chain seq x y z
N MET A 1 -20.31 -11.47 25.40
CA MET A 1 -20.52 -10.01 25.46
C MET A 1 -19.96 -9.38 26.74
N ARG A 2 -20.24 -9.92 27.95
CA ARG A 2 -19.62 -9.43 29.21
C ARG A 2 -18.10 -9.27 29.11
N SER A 3 -17.43 -10.30 28.61
CA SER A 3 -15.98 -10.28 28.37
C SER A 3 -15.48 -9.11 27.48
N LEU A 4 -16.26 -8.59 26.51
CA LEU A 4 -15.83 -7.43 25.71
C LEU A 4 -16.05 -6.10 26.45
N LYS A 5 -17.06 -6.00 27.32
CA LYS A 5 -17.24 -4.83 28.21
C LYS A 5 -16.09 -4.76 29.21
N ASP A 6 -15.73 -5.89 29.79
CA ASP A 6 -14.60 -6.01 30.72
C ASP A 6 -13.27 -5.64 30.04
N MET A 7 -13.19 -5.78 28.71
CA MET A 7 -12.08 -5.33 27.87
C MET A 7 -12.04 -3.82 27.59
N GLY A 8 -13.01 -3.05 28.09
CA GLY A 8 -13.11 -1.60 27.90
C GLY A 8 -13.72 -1.19 26.56
N PHE A 9 -14.59 -2.01 25.96
CA PHE A 9 -15.44 -1.58 24.86
C PHE A 9 -16.79 -1.09 25.39
N SER A 10 -17.26 0.04 24.84
CA SER A 10 -18.63 0.52 25.04
C SER A 10 -19.65 -0.35 24.31
N ASP A 11 -20.93 -0.24 24.68
CA ASP A 11 -22.02 -0.97 24.01
C ASP A 11 -22.06 -0.72 22.50
N THR A 12 -21.86 0.52 22.08
CA THR A 12 -21.84 0.90 20.66
C THR A 12 -20.65 0.29 19.93
N GLU A 13 -19.47 0.27 20.55
CA GLU A 13 -18.29 -0.36 19.96
C GLU A 13 -18.41 -1.89 19.87
N ILE A 14 -19.05 -2.53 20.85
CA ILE A 14 -19.33 -3.98 20.81
C ILE A 14 -20.26 -4.29 19.64
N VAL A 15 -21.35 -3.54 19.49
CA VAL A 15 -22.28 -3.69 18.36
C VAL A 15 -21.51 -3.53 17.05
N GLN A 16 -20.72 -2.46 16.92
CA GLN A 16 -19.91 -2.21 15.74
C GLN A 16 -18.93 -3.36 15.42
N LEU A 17 -18.25 -3.90 16.45
CA LEU A 17 -17.31 -5.01 16.29
C LEU A 17 -18.01 -6.28 15.81
N VAL A 18 -19.10 -6.66 16.47
CA VAL A 18 -19.84 -7.90 16.18
C VAL A 18 -20.52 -7.81 14.82
N SER A 19 -21.14 -6.68 14.47
CA SER A 19 -21.73 -6.47 13.14
C SER A 19 -20.70 -6.55 12.02
N SER A 20 -19.47 -6.08 12.28
CA SER A 20 -18.39 -6.09 11.29
C SER A 20 -17.63 -7.43 11.22
N CYS A 21 -17.68 -8.22 12.30
CA CYS A 21 -16.93 -9.45 12.45
C CYS A 21 -17.71 -10.42 13.36
N PRO A 22 -18.78 -11.09 12.87
CA PRO A 22 -19.59 -11.95 13.74
C PRO A 22 -18.80 -13.12 14.35
N SER A 23 -17.84 -13.65 13.60
CA SER A 23 -16.97 -14.76 14.06
C SER A 23 -16.01 -14.36 15.18
N VAL A 24 -15.94 -13.08 15.56
CA VAL A 24 -15.25 -12.61 16.76
C VAL A 24 -15.78 -13.29 18.03
N LEU A 25 -17.07 -13.64 18.05
CA LEU A 25 -17.75 -14.31 19.15
C LEU A 25 -17.32 -15.77 19.32
N LEU A 26 -16.72 -16.35 18.27
CA LEU A 26 -16.26 -17.74 18.24
C LEU A 26 -14.77 -17.87 18.62
N VAL A 27 -14.09 -16.76 18.88
CA VAL A 27 -12.66 -16.75 19.22
C VAL A 27 -12.51 -16.86 20.74
N HIS A 28 -12.09 -18.03 21.22
CA HIS A 28 -11.88 -18.27 22.66
C HIS A 28 -10.77 -17.39 23.26
N ASP A 29 -9.67 -17.16 22.54
CA ASP A 29 -8.52 -16.38 23.02
C ASP A 29 -8.43 -14.99 22.37
N ILE A 30 -9.51 -14.22 22.47
CA ILE A 30 -9.55 -12.91 21.81
C ILE A 30 -8.82 -11.81 22.58
N GLN A 31 -8.77 -11.90 23.91
CA GLN A 31 -8.19 -10.89 24.79
C GLN A 31 -6.73 -10.55 24.42
N PRO A 32 -5.80 -11.51 24.22
CA PRO A 32 -4.41 -11.19 23.88
C PRO A 32 -4.31 -10.48 22.53
N LYS A 33 -5.16 -10.84 21.56
CA LYS A 33 -5.19 -10.22 20.23
C LYS A 33 -5.65 -8.77 20.31
N ILE A 34 -6.71 -8.50 21.09
CA ILE A 34 -7.22 -7.14 21.32
C ILE A 34 -6.14 -6.29 22.00
N ASN A 35 -5.50 -6.81 23.05
CA ASN A 35 -4.46 -6.08 23.78
C ASN A 35 -3.27 -5.75 22.87
N PHE A 36 -2.81 -6.72 22.07
CA PHE A 36 -1.75 -6.47 21.09
C PHE A 36 -2.13 -5.35 20.12
N TRP A 37 -3.31 -5.47 19.49
CA TRP A 37 -3.71 -4.47 18.50
C TRP A 37 -3.95 -3.11 19.11
N ARG A 38 -4.47 -3.05 20.34
CA ARG A 38 -4.65 -1.80 21.07
C ARG A 38 -3.31 -1.13 21.38
N SER A 39 -2.31 -1.91 21.81
CA SER A 39 -0.94 -1.43 22.01
C SER A 39 -0.33 -0.87 20.72
N LEU A 40 -0.50 -1.56 19.59
CA LEU A 40 0.06 -1.12 18.31
C LEU A 40 -0.72 0.04 17.65
N LEU A 41 -2.05 0.00 17.70
CA LEU A 41 -2.94 0.94 17.00
C LEU A 41 -3.30 2.17 17.84
N GLY A 42 -3.16 2.09 19.17
CA GLY A 42 -3.36 3.19 20.11
C GLY A 42 -4.80 3.48 20.52
N SER A 43 -5.81 2.82 19.94
CA SER A 43 -7.22 3.01 20.33
C SER A 43 -8.14 1.88 19.85
N ASN A 44 -9.29 1.72 20.52
CA ASN A 44 -10.37 0.83 20.08
C ASN A 44 -10.95 1.29 18.73
N GLU A 45 -11.12 2.60 18.50
CA GLU A 45 -11.62 3.14 17.24
C GLU A 45 -10.76 2.68 16.04
N ARG A 46 -9.44 2.80 16.15
CA ARG A 46 -8.49 2.35 15.11
C ARG A 46 -8.52 0.84 14.93
N LEU A 47 -8.69 0.07 16.00
CA LEU A 47 -8.88 -1.38 15.94
C LEU A 47 -10.16 -1.76 15.19
N LEU A 48 -11.30 -1.17 15.54
CA LEU A 48 -12.58 -1.41 14.88
C LEU A 48 -12.51 -1.06 13.38
N LYS A 49 -11.88 0.07 13.04
CA LYS A 49 -11.64 0.48 11.65
C LYS A 49 -10.80 -0.54 10.88
N ALA A 50 -9.77 -1.11 11.48
CA ALA A 50 -8.95 -2.16 10.86
C ALA A 50 -9.72 -3.47 10.70
N SER A 51 -10.45 -3.90 11.75
CA SER A 51 -11.22 -5.14 11.76
C SER A 51 -12.37 -5.13 10.76
N ARG A 52 -13.04 -3.98 10.55
CA ARG A 52 -14.03 -3.79 9.47
C ARG A 52 -13.48 -4.09 8.09
N ARG A 53 -12.22 -3.70 7.85
CA ARG A 53 -11.55 -3.90 6.56
C ARG A 53 -11.03 -5.32 6.40
N ASN A 54 -10.76 -6.03 7.50
CA ASN A 54 -10.32 -7.41 7.48
C ASN A 54 -10.55 -8.09 8.83
N MET A 55 -11.61 -8.89 8.88
CA MET A 55 -11.94 -9.67 10.08
C MET A 55 -10.83 -10.63 10.52
N PHE A 56 -9.97 -11.06 9.60
CA PHE A 56 -8.88 -11.99 9.89
C PHE A 56 -7.82 -11.43 10.85
N LEU A 57 -7.80 -10.12 11.12
CA LEU A 57 -6.95 -9.56 12.16
C LEU A 57 -7.28 -10.14 13.55
N LEU A 58 -8.55 -10.46 13.80
CA LEU A 58 -9.03 -10.98 15.09
C LEU A 58 -9.30 -12.49 15.04
N THR A 59 -9.64 -13.02 13.88
CA THR A 59 -10.06 -14.43 13.74
C THR A 59 -8.94 -15.37 13.29
N SER A 60 -7.87 -14.86 12.67
CA SER A 60 -6.77 -15.70 12.22
C SER A 60 -5.93 -16.27 13.37
N ARG A 61 -5.07 -17.24 13.05
CA ARG A 61 -4.00 -17.74 13.94
C ARG A 61 -2.94 -16.65 14.14
N PHE A 62 -3.30 -15.70 14.99
CA PHE A 62 -2.63 -14.44 15.28
C PHE A 62 -1.13 -14.63 15.55
N ALA A 63 -0.79 -15.46 16.56
CA ALA A 63 0.59 -15.76 16.93
C ALA A 63 1.41 -16.41 15.80
N ARG A 64 0.78 -17.18 14.90
CA ARG A 64 1.50 -17.90 13.84
C ARG A 64 1.77 -17.05 12.60
N LYS A 65 0.89 -16.10 12.29
CA LYS A 65 0.95 -15.31 11.05
C LYS A 65 1.29 -13.84 11.28
N ILE A 66 0.62 -13.21 12.23
CA ILE A 66 0.66 -11.76 12.36
C ILE A 66 1.89 -11.32 13.15
N GLU A 67 2.09 -11.83 14.36
CA GLU A 67 3.25 -11.46 15.19
C GLU A 67 4.59 -11.64 14.46
N PRO A 68 4.87 -12.77 13.76
CA PRO A 68 6.14 -12.94 13.08
C PRO A 68 6.33 -11.97 11.91
N ASN A 69 5.23 -11.53 11.27
CA ASN A 69 5.30 -10.52 10.22
C ASN A 69 5.57 -9.13 10.83
N ILE A 70 4.94 -8.79 11.96
CA ILE A 70 5.19 -7.53 12.67
C ILE A 70 6.65 -7.47 13.14
N SER A 71 7.17 -8.53 13.76
CA SER A 71 8.58 -8.62 14.17
C SER A 71 9.52 -8.45 12.97
N LEU A 72 9.22 -9.09 11.84
CA LEU A 72 10.02 -8.95 10.62
C LEU A 72 10.03 -7.51 10.07
N LEU A 73 8.93 -6.76 10.18
CA LEU A 73 8.89 -5.35 9.80
C LEU A 73 9.72 -4.48 10.75
N ARG A 74 9.70 -4.79 12.06
CA ARG A 74 10.55 -4.13 13.07
C ARG A 74 12.03 -4.42 12.83
N GLU A 75 12.39 -5.67 12.49
CA GLU A 75 13.74 -6.06 12.06
C GLU A 75 14.19 -5.29 10.80
N CYS A 76 13.23 -4.89 9.95
CA CYS A 76 13.49 -4.00 8.81
C CYS A 76 13.55 -2.50 9.21
N GLY A 77 13.54 -2.16 10.49
CA GLY A 77 13.59 -0.77 10.97
C GLY A 77 12.29 0.02 10.77
N ILE A 78 11.17 -0.63 10.47
CA ILE A 78 9.88 0.04 10.40
C ILE A 78 9.34 0.20 11.82
N ASN A 79 9.12 1.44 12.25
CA ASN A 79 8.58 1.71 13.59
C ASN A 79 7.08 1.38 13.70
N ASP A 80 6.62 1.21 14.93
CA ASP A 80 5.25 0.80 15.25
C ASP A 80 4.19 1.76 14.72
N LYS A 81 4.45 3.08 14.72
CA LYS A 81 3.53 4.07 14.13
C LYS A 81 3.29 3.80 12.64
N ARG A 82 4.36 3.52 11.88
CA ARG A 82 4.25 3.19 10.45
C ARG A 82 3.60 1.83 10.23
N ILE A 83 3.92 0.84 11.07
CA ILE A 83 3.27 -0.47 11.01
C ILE A 83 1.76 -0.32 11.26
N ALA A 84 1.35 0.47 12.25
CA ALA A 84 -0.06 0.76 12.52
C ALA A 84 -0.77 1.39 11.31
N ASP A 85 -0.13 2.35 10.62
CA ASP A 85 -0.69 2.93 9.39
C ASP A 85 -0.81 1.90 8.25
N MET A 86 0.15 0.97 8.13
CA MET A 86 0.06 -0.14 7.18
C MET A 86 -1.12 -1.07 7.50
N VAL A 87 -1.32 -1.40 8.78
CA VAL A 87 -2.46 -2.21 9.25
C VAL A 87 -3.78 -1.53 8.94
N LEU A 88 -3.92 -0.24 9.24
CA LEU A 88 -5.15 0.51 8.97
C LEU A 88 -5.47 0.63 7.48
N THR A 89 -4.46 0.83 6.64
CA THR A 89 -4.66 1.07 5.21
C THR A 89 -4.73 -0.21 4.40
N SER A 90 -4.17 -1.33 4.88
CA SER A 90 -4.15 -2.60 4.16
C SER A 90 -4.00 -3.81 5.08
N PRO A 91 -4.99 -4.10 5.94
CA PRO A 91 -4.90 -5.17 6.95
C PRO A 91 -4.52 -6.55 6.41
N ALA A 92 -4.96 -6.89 5.19
CA ALA A 92 -4.71 -8.18 4.54
C ALA A 92 -3.20 -8.46 4.35
N PHE A 93 -2.38 -7.41 4.37
CA PHE A 93 -0.92 -7.50 4.34
C PHE A 93 -0.36 -8.35 5.49
N MET A 94 -0.98 -8.29 6.67
CA MET A 94 -0.49 -9.01 7.86
C MET A 94 -0.81 -10.51 7.84
N GLY A 95 -1.76 -10.93 6.99
CA GLY A 95 -2.18 -12.33 6.88
C GLY A 95 -1.28 -13.22 6.02
N GLN A 96 -0.25 -12.64 5.38
CA GLN A 96 0.69 -13.37 4.52
C GLN A 96 1.55 -14.34 5.32
N SER A 97 2.05 -15.39 4.67
CA SER A 97 3.00 -16.29 5.33
C SER A 97 4.35 -15.58 5.57
N LYS A 98 5.03 -15.91 6.68
CA LYS A 98 6.39 -15.40 6.97
C LYS A 98 7.36 -15.65 5.82
N LYS A 99 7.27 -16.83 5.18
CA LYS A 99 8.09 -17.20 4.00
C LYS A 99 7.86 -16.25 2.83
N TYR A 100 6.61 -15.94 2.52
CA TYR A 100 6.26 -14.99 1.46
C TYR A 100 6.72 -13.57 1.80
N MET A 101 6.50 -13.12 3.05
CA MET A 101 6.92 -11.78 3.48
C MET A 101 8.42 -11.57 3.34
N LYS A 102 9.24 -12.56 3.73
CA LYS A 102 10.70 -12.53 3.52
C LYS A 102 11.07 -12.42 2.04
N LYS A 103 10.40 -13.16 1.15
CA LYS A 103 10.61 -13.06 -0.30
C LYS A 103 10.26 -11.67 -0.83
N ALA A 104 9.13 -11.11 -0.42
CA ALA A 104 8.71 -9.77 -0.81
C ALA A 104 9.71 -8.71 -0.36
N ILE A 105 10.19 -8.77 0.88
CA ILE A 105 11.22 -7.86 1.41
C ILE A 105 12.51 -7.97 0.59
N LYS A 106 12.98 -9.18 0.28
CA LYS A 106 14.15 -9.38 -0.58
C LYS A 106 13.94 -8.77 -1.96
N TYR A 107 12.77 -8.98 -2.56
CA TYR A 107 12.45 -8.45 -3.88
C TYR A 107 12.42 -6.92 -3.91
N VAL A 108 11.84 -6.27 -2.90
CA VAL A 108 11.84 -4.80 -2.76
C VAL A 108 13.28 -4.25 -2.66
N LYS A 109 14.18 -4.95 -1.97
CA LYS A 109 15.60 -4.58 -1.91
C LYS A 109 16.28 -4.72 -3.28
N VAL A 110 15.98 -5.79 -4.03
CA VAL A 110 16.49 -5.99 -5.41
C VAL A 110 16.00 -4.88 -6.34
N LEU A 111 14.77 -4.40 -6.16
CA LEU A 111 14.24 -3.22 -6.86
C LEU A 111 14.81 -1.89 -6.33
N GLY A 112 15.91 -1.93 -5.58
CA GLY A 112 16.66 -0.76 -5.14
C GLY A 112 16.00 0.05 -4.03
N VAL A 113 15.06 -0.52 -3.27
CA VAL A 113 14.46 0.16 -2.10
C VAL A 113 14.93 -0.51 -0.80
N PRO A 114 15.96 0.04 -0.12
CA PRO A 114 16.44 -0.48 1.16
C PRO A 114 15.41 -0.28 2.28
N CYS A 115 15.48 -1.10 3.33
CA CYS A 115 14.54 -1.08 4.46
C CYS A 115 14.48 0.26 5.22
N HIS A 116 15.59 0.98 5.32
CA HIS A 116 15.66 2.29 5.99
C HIS A 116 15.06 3.43 5.15
N CYS A 117 14.72 3.19 3.88
CA CYS A 117 14.12 4.21 3.02
C CYS A 117 12.68 4.49 3.44
N LYS A 118 12.28 5.78 3.49
CA LYS A 118 10.88 6.19 3.75
C LYS A 118 9.89 5.59 2.74
N MET A 119 10.36 5.21 1.54
CA MET A 119 9.56 4.57 0.50
C MET A 119 9.34 3.07 0.73
N PHE A 120 10.14 2.43 1.58
CA PHE A 120 10.10 0.98 1.78
C PHE A 120 8.73 0.42 2.17
N PRO A 121 7.98 1.01 3.13
CA PRO A 121 6.64 0.54 3.47
C PRO A 121 5.67 0.57 2.27
N TYR A 122 5.79 1.60 1.42
CA TYR A 122 4.95 1.76 0.23
C TYR A 122 5.32 0.75 -0.86
N ALA A 123 6.62 0.58 -1.12
CA ALA A 123 7.12 -0.42 -2.08
C ALA A 123 6.74 -1.85 -1.66
N LEU A 124 6.94 -2.19 -0.37
CA LEU A 124 6.57 -3.49 0.18
C LEU A 124 5.07 -3.74 0.10
N LYS A 125 4.25 -2.74 0.43
CA LYS A 125 2.80 -2.81 0.26
C LYS A 125 2.40 -3.06 -1.20
N THR A 126 3.03 -2.40 -2.17
CA THR A 126 2.77 -2.63 -3.60
C THR A 126 3.10 -4.07 -3.99
N VAL A 127 4.29 -4.56 -3.64
CA VAL A 127 4.75 -5.93 -3.96
C VAL A 127 3.82 -6.98 -3.37
N VAL A 128 3.45 -6.86 -2.10
CA VAL A 128 2.60 -7.85 -1.43
C VAL A 128 1.16 -7.84 -1.95
N ARG A 129 0.64 -6.70 -2.40
CA ARG A 129 -0.74 -6.58 -2.88
C ARG A 129 -0.96 -7.06 -4.32
N ARG A 130 0.11 -7.23 -5.10
CA ARG A 130 -0.01 -7.53 -6.53
C ARG A 130 0.50 -8.93 -6.81
N ASN A 131 -0.15 -9.59 -7.76
CA ASN A 131 0.40 -10.80 -8.36
C ASN A 131 1.70 -10.42 -9.10
N PRO A 132 2.80 -11.19 -8.94
CA PRO A 132 4.03 -11.01 -9.72
C PRO A 132 3.80 -10.74 -11.22
N SER A 133 2.88 -11.44 -11.86
CA SER A 133 2.58 -11.25 -13.29
C SER A 133 2.15 -9.83 -13.66
N ARG A 134 1.48 -9.11 -12.74
CA ARG A 134 1.08 -7.71 -12.95
C ARG A 134 2.24 -6.75 -12.82
N PHE A 135 3.25 -7.09 -12.01
CA PHE A 135 4.49 -6.33 -11.93
C PHE A 135 5.27 -6.45 -13.24
N ASP A 136 5.44 -7.68 -13.70
CA ASP A 136 6.16 -7.97 -14.95
C ASP A 136 5.51 -7.30 -16.15
N ALA A 137 4.16 -7.32 -16.22
CA ALA A 137 3.43 -6.62 -17.27
C ALA A 137 3.63 -5.10 -17.25
N THR A 138 3.70 -4.47 -16.07
CA THR A 138 4.01 -3.03 -15.96
C THR A 138 5.44 -2.76 -16.45
N PHE A 139 6.41 -3.58 -16.06
CA PHE A 139 7.81 -3.39 -16.44
C PHE A 139 7.98 -3.59 -17.95
N ALA A 140 7.38 -4.63 -18.53
CA ALA A 140 7.37 -4.85 -19.97
C ALA A 140 6.71 -3.68 -20.73
N THR A 141 5.63 -3.11 -20.19
CA THR A 141 5.01 -1.92 -20.78
C THR A 141 5.97 -0.73 -20.79
N LEU A 142 6.69 -0.47 -19.70
CA LEU A 142 7.67 0.62 -19.61
C LEU A 142 8.87 0.38 -20.54
N MET A 143 9.35 -0.86 -20.67
CA MET A 143 10.41 -1.19 -21.64
C MET A 143 10.00 -0.92 -23.08
N ASN A 144 8.77 -1.30 -23.45
CA ASN A 144 8.22 -1.01 -24.78
C ASN A 144 8.02 0.49 -25.05
N LEU A 145 8.04 1.32 -24.00
CA LEU A 145 7.97 2.78 -24.09
C LEU A 145 9.37 3.44 -24.06
N GLY A 146 10.44 2.64 -24.16
CA GLY A 146 11.81 3.11 -24.26
C GLY A 146 12.55 3.25 -22.94
N LEU A 147 11.97 2.85 -21.80
CA LEU A 147 12.69 2.86 -20.52
C LEU A 147 13.60 1.66 -20.40
N SER A 148 14.86 1.89 -20.00
CA SER A 148 15.77 0.80 -19.64
C SER A 148 15.40 0.18 -18.28
N MET A 149 15.92 -1.01 -17.97
CA MET A 149 15.70 -1.63 -16.65
C MET A 149 16.20 -0.73 -15.49
N PRO A 150 17.37 -0.06 -15.58
CA PRO A 150 17.77 0.96 -14.61
C PRO A 150 16.75 2.09 -14.45
N ASP A 151 16.17 2.60 -15.54
CA ASP A 151 15.14 3.65 -15.48
C ASP A 151 13.89 3.16 -14.76
N ILE A 152 13.45 1.94 -15.06
CA ILE A 152 12.29 1.32 -14.41
C ILE A 152 12.53 1.17 -12.91
N ILE A 153 13.73 0.75 -12.50
CA ILE A 153 14.12 0.68 -11.09
C ILE A 153 14.09 2.08 -10.47
N ALA A 154 14.62 3.11 -11.14
CA ALA A 154 14.60 4.49 -10.66
C ALA A 154 13.17 5.02 -10.49
N VAL A 155 12.29 4.72 -11.45
CA VAL A 155 10.86 5.05 -11.42
C VAL A 155 10.17 4.33 -10.26
N PHE A 156 10.39 3.03 -10.10
CA PHE A 156 9.78 2.25 -9.02
C PHE A 156 10.23 2.75 -7.64
N ARG A 157 11.51 3.09 -7.46
CA ARG A 157 12.05 3.62 -6.21
C ARG A 157 11.40 4.93 -5.78
N LYS A 158 10.96 5.75 -6.73
CA LYS A 158 10.30 7.04 -6.47
C LYS A 158 8.78 6.90 -6.39
N GLN A 159 8.19 6.02 -7.20
CA GLN A 159 6.74 5.85 -7.33
C GLN A 159 6.34 4.37 -7.47
N PRO A 160 6.39 3.57 -6.38
CA PRO A 160 6.02 2.15 -6.45
C PRO A 160 4.58 1.91 -6.91
N SER A 161 3.69 2.87 -6.70
CA SER A 161 2.28 2.73 -7.11
C SER A 161 2.07 2.75 -8.62
N ILE A 162 3.09 3.01 -9.43
CA ILE A 162 2.99 2.89 -10.90
C ILE A 162 2.59 1.47 -11.32
N CYS A 163 3.04 0.47 -10.55
CA CYS A 163 2.66 -0.93 -10.70
C CYS A 163 1.18 -1.18 -10.39
N HIS A 164 0.40 -0.16 -9.99
CA HIS A 164 -1.05 -0.27 -9.87
C HIS A 164 -1.79 0.01 -11.19
N LEU A 165 -1.17 0.77 -12.10
CA LEU A 165 -1.77 1.21 -13.34
C LEU A 165 -1.90 0.05 -14.34
N SER A 166 -2.88 0.13 -15.23
CA SER A 166 -3.00 -0.79 -16.36
C SER A 166 -2.06 -0.37 -17.49
N LYS A 167 -1.73 -1.31 -18.39
CA LYS A 167 -0.98 -1.01 -19.63
C LYS A 167 -1.58 0.18 -20.37
N LYS A 168 -2.89 0.15 -20.62
CA LYS A 168 -3.63 1.24 -21.27
C LYS A 168 -3.43 2.57 -20.56
N ASN A 169 -3.59 2.61 -19.23
CA ASN A 169 -3.44 3.84 -18.48
C ASN A 169 -2.02 4.44 -18.57
N ILE A 170 -0.98 3.59 -18.55
CA ILE A 170 0.41 4.03 -18.71
C ILE A 170 0.62 4.57 -20.13
N CYS A 171 0.21 3.82 -21.15
CA CYS A 171 0.36 4.22 -22.55
C CYS A 171 -0.37 5.53 -22.87
N ASP A 172 -1.62 5.69 -22.43
CA ASP A 172 -2.42 6.90 -22.68
C ASP A 172 -1.74 8.12 -22.03
N LYS A 173 -1.24 7.99 -20.79
CA LYS A 173 -0.52 9.06 -20.09
C LYS A 173 0.82 9.40 -20.74
N MET A 174 1.59 8.39 -21.12
CA MET A 174 2.89 8.59 -21.78
C MET A 174 2.70 9.23 -23.16
N THR A 175 1.66 8.83 -23.91
CA THR A 175 1.29 9.44 -25.19
C THR A 175 0.96 10.91 -25.02
N PHE A 176 0.09 11.25 -24.07
CA PHE A 176 -0.24 12.64 -23.78
C PHE A 176 1.01 13.44 -23.38
N LEU A 177 1.77 12.95 -22.39
CA LEU A 177 2.92 13.68 -21.86
C LEU A 177 3.98 13.92 -22.92
N MET A 178 4.33 12.90 -23.71
CA MET A 178 5.42 13.01 -24.68
C MET A 178 4.98 13.67 -25.99
N LYS A 179 3.83 13.29 -26.54
CA LYS A 179 3.40 13.74 -27.88
C LYS A 179 2.59 15.02 -27.84
N GLU A 180 1.71 15.20 -26.86
CA GLU A 180 0.82 16.36 -26.80
C GLU A 180 1.43 17.48 -25.96
N ALA A 181 2.04 17.15 -24.82
CA ALA A 181 2.63 18.12 -23.89
C ALA A 181 4.15 18.31 -24.02
N GLY A 182 4.79 17.65 -24.98
CA GLY A 182 6.22 17.82 -25.29
C GLY A 182 7.18 17.47 -24.16
N CYS A 183 6.80 16.62 -23.22
CA CYS A 183 7.66 16.21 -22.11
C CYS A 183 8.70 15.19 -22.56
N GLU A 184 9.97 15.49 -22.32
CA GLU A 184 11.07 14.54 -22.51
C GLU A 184 10.92 13.29 -21.63
N LEU A 185 11.33 12.14 -22.16
CA LEU A 185 11.27 10.86 -21.42
C LEU A 185 12.10 10.92 -20.12
N THR A 186 13.26 11.57 -20.17
CA THR A 186 14.16 11.79 -19.02
C THR A 186 13.49 12.64 -17.92
N TYR A 187 12.64 13.59 -18.30
CA TYR A 187 11.84 14.37 -17.36
C TYR A 187 10.79 13.50 -16.65
N ILE A 188 10.11 12.61 -17.39
CA ILE A 188 9.12 11.69 -16.81
C ILE A 188 9.80 10.69 -15.85
N ILE A 189 10.96 10.14 -16.23
CA ILE A 189 11.75 9.22 -15.38
C ILE A 189 12.22 9.93 -14.10
N SER A 190 12.59 11.20 -14.18
CA SER A 190 12.98 11.98 -13.00
C SER A 190 11.78 12.33 -12.10
N HIS A 191 10.56 12.46 -12.66
CA HIS A 191 9.33 12.85 -11.97
C HIS A 191 8.15 11.86 -12.14
N PRO A 192 8.31 10.57 -11.77
CA PRO A 192 7.32 9.53 -12.09
C PRO A 192 5.97 9.69 -11.37
N VAL A 193 5.90 10.57 -10.36
CA VAL A 193 4.64 10.96 -9.71
C VAL A 193 3.62 11.54 -10.70
N ILE A 194 4.08 12.12 -11.83
CA ILE A 194 3.20 12.64 -12.87
C ILE A 194 2.28 11.57 -13.46
N LEU A 195 2.79 10.33 -13.58
CA LEU A 195 2.03 9.17 -14.03
C LEU A 195 0.97 8.73 -13.00
N GLY A 196 1.08 9.17 -11.75
CA GLY A 196 0.08 8.94 -10.71
C GLY A 196 -1.16 9.83 -10.84
N TYR A 197 -1.08 10.96 -11.56
CA TYR A 197 -2.21 11.88 -11.71
C TYR A 197 -3.28 11.35 -12.67
N SER A 198 -4.51 11.84 -12.52
CA SER A 198 -5.59 11.56 -13.48
C SER A 198 -5.31 12.29 -14.78
N LEU A 199 -5.39 11.57 -15.90
CA LEU A 199 -5.20 12.15 -17.23
C LEU A 199 -6.26 13.24 -17.48
N GLU A 200 -7.53 12.86 -17.41
CA GLU A 200 -8.66 13.76 -17.69
C GLU A 200 -8.90 14.82 -16.61
N LYS A 201 -8.74 14.47 -15.32
CA LYS A 201 -9.10 15.39 -14.22
C LYS A 201 -7.97 16.32 -13.79
N ARG A 202 -6.73 16.10 -14.23
CA ARG A 202 -5.58 16.86 -13.73
C ARG A 202 -4.50 17.16 -14.75
N LEU A 203 -4.13 16.20 -15.62
CA LEU A 203 -3.05 16.43 -16.58
C LEU A 203 -3.53 17.32 -17.74
N ARG A 204 -4.60 16.94 -18.45
CA ARG A 204 -5.16 17.72 -19.56
C ARG A 204 -5.60 19.13 -19.15
N PRO A 205 -6.41 19.32 -18.08
CA PRO A 205 -6.87 20.65 -17.71
C PRO A 205 -5.75 21.63 -17.36
N ARG A 206 -4.64 21.13 -16.77
CA ARG A 206 -3.49 21.98 -16.42
C ARG A 206 -2.62 22.32 -17.62
N TYR A 207 -2.63 21.50 -18.66
CA TYR A 207 -1.91 21.77 -19.88
C TYR A 207 -2.67 22.81 -20.72
N GLU A 208 -3.97 22.60 -20.91
CA GLU A 208 -4.85 23.53 -21.65
C GLU A 208 -4.89 24.91 -21.00
N GLY A 209 -5.05 24.99 -19.67
CA GLY A 209 -5.03 26.27 -18.96
C GLY A 209 -3.70 27.02 -19.05
N LYS A 210 -2.57 26.32 -19.28
CA LYS A 210 -1.28 26.99 -19.54
C LYS A 210 -1.18 27.54 -20.96
N LEU A 211 -1.74 26.85 -21.94
CA LEU A 211 -1.76 27.33 -23.33
C LEU A 211 -2.60 28.61 -23.45
N GLN A 212 -3.72 28.71 -22.72
CA GLN A 212 -4.56 29.92 -22.71
C GLN A 212 -3.82 31.13 -22.14
N VAL A 213 -3.10 30.97 -21.02
CA VAL A 213 -2.33 32.08 -20.40
C VAL A 213 -1.16 32.54 -21.26
N VAL A 214 -0.57 31.66 -22.08
CA VAL A 214 0.52 32.02 -23.02
C VAL A 214 -0.03 32.64 -24.30
N ALA A 215 -1.26 32.32 -24.72
CA ALA A 215 -1.91 32.92 -25.89
C ALA A 215 -2.49 34.32 -25.61
N GLU A 216 -2.65 34.68 -24.34
CA GLU A 216 -3.19 35.99 -23.89
C GLU A 216 -2.10 37.02 -23.52
N ASN A 217 -0.81 36.68 -23.69
CA ASN A 217 0.35 37.58 -23.52
C ASN A 217 1.14 37.72 -24.81
#